data_AF-A0A8T2PAH3-F1
#
_entry.id   AF-A0A8T2PAH3-F1
#
_cell.length_a   1.000
_cell.length_b   1.000
_cell.length_c   1.000
_cell.angle_alpha   90.00
_cell.angle_beta   90.00
_cell.angle_gamma   90.00
#
_symmetry.space_group_name_H-M   'P 1'
#
loop_
_entity.id
_entity.type
_entity.pdbx_description
1 polymer ?
#
loop_
_entity_poly.entity_id
_entity_poly.type
_entity_poly.pdbx_seq_one_letter_code
_entity_poly.pdbx_strand_id
1 'polypeptide(L)' 'MKKRTELFIAAEGMHTGQYIYCGKKAQLNIGNDLLVGTMPKRTIICYQEGRPGDRGKLARASGNYATVISHNPKTKKS' A
#
# COMPACT_ATOMS: atom_id res chain seq x y z
N MET A 1 19.31 -13.79 -13.37
CA MET A 1 18.42 -13.37 -12.27
C MET A 1 17.06 -14.04 -12.45
N LYS A 2 16.55 -14.73 -11.44
CA LYS A 2 15.25 -15.42 -11.51
C LYS A 2 14.14 -14.38 -11.26
N LYS A 3 13.22 -14.20 -12.22
CA LYS A 3 12.04 -13.35 -12.00
C LYS A 3 11.11 -14.07 -11.01
N ARG A 4 10.59 -13.32 -10.04
CA ARG A 4 9.63 -13.82 -9.06
C ARG A 4 8.25 -13.30 -9.42
N THR A 5 7.29 -14.20 -9.52
CA THR A 5 5.90 -13.87 -9.78
C THR A 5 5.12 -14.01 -8.49
N GLU A 6 4.41 -12.95 -8.11
CA GLU A 6 3.60 -12.88 -6.89
C GLU A 6 2.20 -12.39 -7.27
N LEU A 7 1.20 -12.79 -6.48
CA LEU A 7 -0.19 -12.36 -6.65
C LEU A 7 -0.50 -11.25 -5.65
N PHE A 8 -0.94 -10.11 -6.16
CA PHE A 8 -1.36 -8.96 -5.37
C PHE A 8 -2.84 -8.64 -5.62
N ILE A 9 -3.44 -7.88 -4.70
CA ILE A 9 -4.76 -7.31 -4.93
C ILE A 9 -4.61 -6.12 -5.87
N ALA A 10 -5.40 -6.10 -6.93
CA ALA A 10 -5.43 -4.97 -7.84
C ALA A 10 -6.18 -3.80 -7.18
N ALA A 11 -5.51 -2.66 -7.09
CA ALA A 11 -6.17 -1.39 -6.85
C ALA A 11 -6.95 -0.96 -8.10
N GLU A 12 -8.04 -0.24 -7.89
CA GLU A 12 -8.81 0.34 -9.00
C GLU A 12 -7.92 1.25 -9.86
N GLY A 13 -8.00 1.08 -11.18
CA GLY A 13 -7.18 1.83 -12.15
C GLY A 13 -5.85 1.18 -12.52
N MET A 14 -5.48 0.03 -11.91
CA MET A 14 -4.32 -0.74 -12.36
C MET A 14 -4.56 -1.40 -13.72
N HIS A 15 -3.52 -1.44 -14.58
CA HIS A 15 -3.60 -2.06 -15.89
C HIS A 15 -2.41 -2.98 -16.20
N THR A 16 -2.59 -3.90 -17.15
CA THR A 16 -1.51 -4.79 -17.61
C THR A 16 -0.35 -3.97 -18.20
N GLY A 17 0.88 -4.36 -17.86
CA GLY A 17 2.09 -3.66 -18.30
C GLY A 17 2.47 -2.44 -17.45
N GLN A 18 1.65 -2.05 -16.46
CA GLN A 18 2.00 -1.01 -15.51
C GLN A 18 3.17 -1.42 -14.62
N TYR A 19 4.13 -0.52 -14.43
CA TYR A 19 5.20 -0.71 -13.46
C TYR A 19 4.73 -0.34 -12.06
N ILE A 20 4.82 -1.31 -11.15
CA ILE A 20 4.50 -1.15 -9.73
C ILE A 20 5.80 -1.08 -8.94
N TYR A 21 5.89 -0.08 -8.07
CA TYR A 21 7.04 0.15 -7.20
C TYR A 21 6.65 -0.10 -5.75
N CYS A 22 7.40 -0.99 -5.09
CA CYS A 22 7.19 -1.32 -3.69
C CYS A 22 8.38 -0.84 -2.85
N GLY A 23 8.13 -0.05 -1.81
CA GLY A 23 9.11 0.33 -0.80
C GLY A 23 9.06 1.81 -0.40
N LYS A 24 9.90 2.18 0.58
CA LYS A 24 9.92 3.52 1.20
C LYS A 24 10.23 4.67 0.23
N LYS A 25 10.94 4.39 -0.87
CA LYS A 25 11.32 5.39 -1.89
C LYS A 25 10.42 5.36 -3.13
N ALA A 26 9.39 4.52 -3.16
CA ALA A 26 8.44 4.54 -4.25
C ALA A 26 7.72 5.90 -4.30
N GLN A 27 7.21 6.26 -5.47
CA GLN A 27 6.35 7.43 -5.60
C GLN A 27 4.91 7.05 -5.26
N LEU A 28 4.13 8.01 -4.76
CA LEU A 28 2.73 7.81 -4.42
C LEU A 28 1.87 7.81 -5.69
N ASN A 29 1.77 6.64 -6.32
CA ASN A 29 0.93 6.41 -7.50
C ASN A 29 0.02 5.21 -7.25
N ILE A 30 -1.08 5.13 -8.01
CA ILE A 30 -2.03 4.00 -7.93
C ILE A 30 -1.31 2.68 -8.19
N GLY A 31 -1.50 1.74 -7.26
CA GLY A 31 -0.91 0.40 -7.29
C GLY A 31 0.47 0.29 -6.62
N ASN A 32 1.16 1.38 -6.30
CA ASN A 32 2.44 1.33 -5.60
C ASN A 32 2.26 1.01 -4.10
N ASP A 33 3.17 0.19 -3.56
CA ASP A 33 3.21 -0.13 -2.14
C ASP A 33 4.20 0.76 -1.40
N LEU A 34 3.72 1.58 -0.47
CA LEU A 34 4.57 2.43 0.36
C LEU A 34 4.25 2.27 1.85
N LEU A 35 5.15 2.76 2.70
CA LEU A 35 4.89 2.87 4.13
C LEU A 35 3.80 3.90 4.40
N VAL A 36 2.80 3.54 5.21
CA VAL A 36 1.69 4.43 5.56
C VAL A 36 2.19 5.74 6.17
N GLY A 37 3.26 5.68 6.98
CA GLY A 37 3.87 6.87 7.59
C GLY A 37 4.46 7.89 6.60
N THR A 38 4.72 7.51 5.35
CA THR A 38 5.19 8.42 4.29
C THR A 38 4.07 9.01 3.44
N MET A 39 2.85 8.46 3.53
CA MET A 39 1.71 8.92 2.75
C MET A 39 1.08 10.16 3.39
N PRO A 40 0.54 11.11 2.61
CA PRO A 40 -0.18 12.24 3.16
C PRO A 40 -1.49 11.81 3.85
N LYS A 41 -2.01 12.65 4.73
CA LYS A 41 -3.35 12.45 5.30
C LYS A 41 -4.40 12.49 4.20
N ARG A 42 -5.52 11.80 4.42
CA ARG A 42 -6.63 11.58 3.47
C ARG A 42 -6.26 10.77 2.24
N THR A 43 -5.11 10.08 2.24
CA THR A 43 -4.79 9.09 1.20
C THR A 43 -5.68 7.87 1.37
N ILE A 44 -6.25 7.41 0.26
CA ILE A 44 -7.02 6.17 0.16
C ILE A 44 -6.05 5.03 -0.11
N ILE A 45 -6.12 3.95 0.67
CA ILE A 45 -5.24 2.79 0.57
C ILE A 45 -6.05 1.50 0.57
N CYS A 46 -5.50 0.45 -0.04
CA CYS A 46 -6.02 -0.91 -0.01
C CYS A 46 -4.93 -1.88 0.44
N TYR A 47 -5.29 -3.13 0.75
CA TYR A 47 -4.31 -4.19 1.07
C TYR A 47 -3.36 -3.83 2.24
N GLN A 48 -3.87 -3.14 3.26
CA GLN A 48 -3.06 -2.62 4.36
C GLN A 48 -2.61 -3.74 5.32
N GLU A 49 -1.35 -3.68 5.73
CA GLU A 49 -0.81 -4.51 6.81
C GLU A 49 -1.37 -4.09 8.18
N GLY A 50 -1.82 -5.05 8.99
CA GLY A 50 -2.25 -4.80 10.37
C GLY A 50 -1.06 -4.70 11.33
N ARG A 51 0.04 -5.38 10.99
CA ARG A 51 1.35 -5.28 11.61
C ARG A 51 2.41 -5.32 10.52
N PRO A 52 3.53 -4.58 10.65
CA PRO A 52 4.59 -4.61 9.67
C PRO A 52 5.04 -6.04 9.34
N GLY A 53 4.97 -6.42 8.06
CA GLY A 53 5.36 -7.74 7.56
C GLY A 53 4.26 -8.82 7.56
N ASP A 54 3.02 -8.49 7.92
CA ASP A 54 1.90 -9.44 7.89
C ASP A 54 1.26 -9.65 6.49
N ARG A 55 1.80 -9.00 5.45
CA ARG A 55 1.42 -9.17 4.03
C ARG A 55 -0.05 -8.87 3.73
N GLY A 56 -0.59 -7.82 4.35
CA GLY A 56 -1.86 -7.21 3.97
C GLY A 56 -3.06 -7.97 4.52
N LYS A 57 -3.55 -7.55 5.70
CA LYS A 57 -4.67 -8.17 6.41
C LYS A 57 -5.96 -7.35 6.35
N LEU A 58 -5.85 -6.04 6.12
CA LEU A 58 -6.96 -5.10 6.15
C LEU A 58 -7.29 -4.60 4.74
N ALA A 59 -8.54 -4.16 4.52
CA ALA A 59 -9.02 -3.65 3.22
C ALA A 59 -8.69 -4.56 2.01
N ARG A 60 -8.94 -5.88 2.13
CA ARG A 60 -8.78 -6.87 1.04
C ARG A 60 -10.05 -7.10 0.21
N ALA A 61 -11.22 -6.82 0.76
CA ALA A 61 -12.48 -7.08 0.06
C ALA A 61 -12.66 -6.12 -1.13
N SER A 62 -13.39 -6.57 -2.15
CA SER A 62 -13.70 -5.74 -3.32
C SER A 62 -14.41 -4.45 -2.90
N GLY A 63 -13.91 -3.31 -3.36
CA GLY A 63 -14.46 -1.99 -3.03
C GLY A 63 -14.13 -1.48 -1.61
N ASN A 64 -13.46 -2.27 -0.77
CA ASN A 64 -13.04 -1.80 0.54
C ASN A 64 -11.76 -0.98 0.45
N TYR A 65 -11.75 0.13 1.18
CA TYR A 65 -10.59 1.01 1.30
C TYR A 65 -10.41 1.45 2.76
N ALA A 66 -9.20 1.86 3.09
CA ALA A 66 -8.88 2.56 4.32
C ALA A 66 -8.43 3.98 3.98
N THR A 67 -8.62 4.91 4.91
CA THR A 67 -8.19 6.31 4.76
C THR A 67 -7.19 6.66 5.84
N VAL A 68 -6.07 7.27 5.44
CA VAL A 68 -5.06 7.76 6.39
C VAL A 68 -5.57 9.01 7.10
N ILE A 69 -6.01 8.91 8.35
CA ILE A 69 -6.60 10.05 9.07
C ILE A 69 -5.53 11.00 9.59
N SER A 70 -4.54 10.49 10.32
CA SER A 70 -3.49 11.30 10.95
C SER A 70 -2.26 10.49 11.30
N HIS A 71 -1.10 11.14 11.28
CA HIS A 71 0.17 10.58 11.72
C HIS A 71 0.56 11.11 13.10
N ASN A 72 1.03 10.23 13.97
CA ASN A 72 1.62 10.62 15.24
C ASN A 72 3.16 10.54 15.16
N PRO A 73 3.88 11.68 15.13
CA PRO A 73 5.34 11.68 14.99
C PRO A 73 6.06 11.15 16.23
N LYS A 74 5.42 11.15 17.41
CA LYS A 74 6.06 10.76 18.68
C LYS A 74 6.19 9.25 18.83
N THR A 75 5.27 8.47 18.29
CA THR A 75 5.21 7.03 18.54
C THR A 75 5.96 6.19 17.51
N LYS A 76 6.39 6.73 16.36
CA LYS A 76 7.10 6.02 15.25
C LYS A 76 6.53 4.63 14.87
N LYS A 77 5.31 4.31 15.31
CA LYS A 77 4.55 3.13 14.92
C LYS A 77 3.78 3.55 13.67
N SER A 78 4.37 3.26 12.52
CA SER A 78 3.84 3.59 11.20
C SER A 78 4.27 2.55 10.21
#